data_AF-A0A4S4N0C6-F1
#
_entry.id   AF-A0A4S4N0C6-F1
#
_cell.length_a   1.000
_cell.length_b   1.000
_cell.length_c   1.000
_cell.angle_alpha   90.00
_cell.angle_beta   90.00
_cell.angle_gamma   90.00
#
_symmetry.space_group_name_H-M   'P 1'
#
loop_
_entity.id
_entity.type
_entity.pdbx_description
1 polymer ?
#
loop_
_entity_poly.entity_id
_entity_poly.type
_entity_poly.pdbx_seq_one_letter_code
_entity_poly.pdbx_strand_id
1 'polypeptide(L)'
;MAKLVKTVDKLTITFLVDNNIEWFTKLPPGFSHEIKIHLGEHEPAINPVTGVPVLEFEKYSLTTLSGAHGFSALIETEVKGSEPELTLFDTGPESLSIARNIAAMHVPVERISRIILSHWHSDHSGGILSFLRIRQSAPNVDPAKPCVVDLHPDRPIARGIAPGGLDKVIGQLATDPRFEEIEQLAGVVEMHPEAHAVAQGTVYVSGEIPRVTPWEQGVLGAVRWFGDEGSKKGQWVSEEQVMDERYALVDVKGKGLVIFSA
;
A
#
# COMPACT_ATOMS: atom_id res chain seq x y z
N MET A 1 -5.75 -6.75 -30.55
CA MET A 1 -5.69 -7.19 -29.15
C MET A 1 -6.83 -6.50 -28.41
N ALA A 2 -7.68 -7.26 -27.71
CA ALA A 2 -8.74 -6.66 -26.90
C ALA A 2 -8.10 -5.75 -25.84
N LYS A 3 -8.67 -4.56 -25.64
CA LYS A 3 -8.22 -3.66 -24.58
C LYS A 3 -8.54 -4.35 -23.25
N LEU A 4 -7.52 -4.83 -22.54
CA LEU A 4 -7.68 -5.53 -21.26
C LEU A 4 -8.34 -4.65 -20.19
N VAL A 5 -8.24 -3.32 -20.33
CA VAL A 5 -8.79 -2.35 -19.38
C VAL A 5 -9.86 -1.46 -20.02
N LYS A 6 -10.95 -1.22 -19.28
CA LYS A 6 -12.01 -0.28 -19.61
C LYS A 6 -11.54 1.14 -19.29
N THR A 7 -11.89 2.09 -20.16
CA THR A 7 -11.66 3.51 -19.91
C THR A 7 -12.67 4.02 -18.87
N VAL A 8 -12.20 4.74 -17.86
CA VAL A 8 -13.02 5.35 -16.80
C VAL A 8 -13.35 6.80 -17.13
N ASP A 9 -14.49 7.30 -16.65
CA ASP A 9 -14.88 8.71 -16.81
C ASP A 9 -14.20 9.60 -15.74
N LYS A 10 -13.93 9.05 -14.55
CA LYS A 10 -13.22 9.72 -13.46
C LYS A 10 -12.38 8.73 -12.65
N LEU A 11 -11.23 9.23 -12.19
CA LEU A 11 -10.31 8.56 -11.27
C LEU A 11 -10.08 9.49 -10.08
N THR A 12 -10.35 9.01 -8.87
CA THR A 12 -9.94 9.66 -7.62
C THR A 12 -8.85 8.81 -6.96
N ILE A 13 -7.80 9.44 -6.47
CA ILE A 13 -6.69 8.78 -5.80
C ILE A 13 -6.57 9.40 -4.42
N THR A 14 -6.66 8.57 -3.38
CA THR A 14 -6.42 8.99 -1.99
C THR A 14 -5.19 8.28 -1.49
N PHE A 15 -4.09 9.01 -1.30
CA PHE A 15 -2.85 8.46 -0.75
C PHE A 15 -3.04 8.20 0.75
N LEU A 16 -2.98 6.93 1.14
CA LEU A 16 -3.11 6.50 2.53
C LEU A 16 -1.75 6.46 3.24
N VAL A 17 -0.67 6.10 2.56
CA VAL A 17 0.69 6.12 3.12
C VAL A 17 1.64 6.64 2.05
N ASP A 18 2.50 7.56 2.44
CA ASP A 18 3.60 8.11 1.63
C ASP A 18 4.78 8.48 2.54
N ASN A 19 5.98 8.57 1.95
CA ASN A 19 7.27 8.67 2.61
C ASN A 19 7.48 9.94 3.45
N ASN A 20 6.73 11.02 3.19
CA ASN A 20 6.95 12.29 3.87
C ASN A 20 5.64 13.05 4.14
N ILE A 21 5.51 13.59 5.35
CA ILE A 21 4.58 14.68 5.62
C ILE A 21 5.39 15.97 5.56
N GLU A 22 5.27 16.70 4.45
CA GLU A 22 6.02 17.95 4.26
C GLU A 22 5.37 19.12 5.01
N TRP A 23 6.00 19.56 6.11
CA TRP A 23 5.50 20.64 6.98
C TRP A 23 5.86 22.05 6.52
N PHE A 24 6.90 22.22 5.70
CA PHE A 24 7.44 23.52 5.33
C PHE A 24 7.02 23.99 3.93
N THR A 25 6.35 23.13 3.16
CA THR A 25 5.81 23.53 1.86
C THR A 25 4.53 24.33 2.01
N LYS A 26 4.42 25.41 1.23
CA LYS A 26 3.18 26.17 1.11
C LYS A 26 2.07 25.26 0.61
N LEU A 27 1.09 25.00 1.46
CA LEU A 27 -0.07 24.19 1.10
C LEU A 27 -0.88 24.83 -0.03
N PRO A 28 -1.51 24.03 -0.91
CA PRO A 28 -2.43 24.54 -1.93
C PRO A 28 -3.60 25.32 -1.29
N PRO A 29 -4.26 26.24 -2.04
CA PRO A 29 -5.45 26.93 -1.56
C PRO A 29 -6.51 25.94 -1.04
N GLY A 30 -7.03 26.19 0.16
CA GLY A 30 -8.04 25.33 0.82
C GLY A 30 -7.48 24.29 1.79
N PHE A 31 -6.17 24.11 1.85
CA PHE A 31 -5.50 23.21 2.81
C PHE A 31 -4.88 24.01 3.96
N SER A 32 -4.89 23.45 5.17
CA SER A 32 -4.26 24.03 6.36
C SER A 32 -3.45 22.99 7.11
N HIS A 33 -2.34 23.41 7.75
CA HIS A 33 -1.55 22.52 8.58
C HIS A 33 -2.36 22.01 9.77
N GLU A 34 -2.11 20.76 10.14
CA GLU A 34 -2.75 20.05 11.26
C GLU A 34 -2.66 20.81 12.60
N ILE A 35 -1.59 21.59 12.81
CA ILE A 35 -1.41 22.39 14.03
C ILE A 35 -2.57 23.38 14.26
N LYS A 36 -3.17 23.90 13.18
CA LYS A 36 -4.30 24.83 13.28
C LYS A 36 -5.56 24.12 13.76
N ILE A 37 -5.76 22.88 13.32
CA ILE A 37 -6.89 22.04 13.73
C ILE A 37 -6.70 21.61 15.19
N HIS A 38 -5.50 21.17 15.56
CA HIS A 38 -5.17 20.76 16.93
C HIS A 38 -5.37 21.88 17.95
N LEU A 39 -4.97 23.10 17.58
CA LEU A 39 -5.07 24.26 18.46
C LEU A 39 -6.44 24.93 18.43
N GLY A 40 -7.18 24.79 17.33
CA GLY A 40 -8.43 25.52 17.09
C GLY A 40 -9.72 24.72 17.32
N GLU A 41 -9.71 23.42 17.03
CA GLU A 41 -10.93 22.61 16.96
C GLU A 41 -10.98 21.49 18.03
N HIS A 42 -9.85 21.18 18.66
CA HIS A 42 -9.66 19.96 19.45
C HIS A 42 -9.57 20.17 20.98
N GLU A 43 -9.87 21.38 21.46
CA GLU A 43 -9.79 21.78 22.88
C GLU A 43 -8.54 21.20 23.61
N PRO A 44 -7.32 21.58 23.17
CA PRO A 44 -6.08 21.02 23.71
C PRO A 44 -5.89 21.32 25.19
N ALA A 45 -5.27 20.40 25.92
CA ALA A 45 -4.91 20.63 27.31
C ALA A 45 -4.00 21.86 27.44
N ILE A 46 -4.24 22.70 28.46
CA ILE A 46 -3.40 23.86 28.73
C ILE A 46 -2.25 23.46 29.67
N ASN A 47 -1.02 23.78 29.29
CA ASN A 47 0.13 23.53 30.12
C ASN A 47 0.08 24.45 31.37
N PRO A 48 0.11 23.90 32.59
CA PRO A 48 -0.11 24.68 33.81
C PRO A 48 1.04 25.64 34.15
N VAL A 49 2.23 25.43 33.57
CA VAL A 49 3.42 26.28 33.80
C VAL A 49 3.47 27.44 32.81
N THR A 50 3.16 27.17 31.54
CA THR A 50 3.31 28.15 30.45
C THR A 50 1.99 28.81 30.04
N GLY A 51 0.84 28.25 30.44
CA GLY A 51 -0.48 28.77 30.12
C GLY A 51 -0.90 28.62 28.66
N VAL A 52 -0.12 27.88 27.86
CA VAL A 52 -0.40 27.67 26.43
C VAL A 52 -0.98 26.27 26.16
N PRO A 53 -1.80 26.11 25.11
CA PRO A 53 -2.17 24.81 24.58
C PRO A 53 -1.00 23.86 24.35
N VAL A 54 -1.16 22.60 24.74
CA VAL A 54 -0.23 21.52 24.49
C VAL A 54 -0.59 20.84 23.18
N LEU A 55 0.40 20.65 22.31
CA LEU A 55 0.26 19.79 21.14
C LEU A 55 0.37 18.33 21.57
N GLU A 56 -0.77 17.69 21.81
CA GLU A 56 -0.86 16.29 22.22
C GLU A 56 -0.86 15.36 20.99
N PHE A 57 0.30 15.20 20.34
CA PHE A 57 0.43 14.42 19.09
C PHE A 57 -0.05 12.97 19.21
N GLU A 58 0.11 12.33 20.37
CA GLU A 58 -0.41 10.97 20.59
C GLU A 58 -1.94 10.92 20.63
N LYS A 59 -2.57 11.90 21.28
CA LYS A 59 -4.03 11.99 21.48
C LYS A 59 -4.75 12.37 20.19
N TYR A 60 -4.11 13.18 19.35
CA TYR A 60 -4.64 13.62 18.06
C TYR A 60 -4.07 12.82 16.88
N SER A 61 -3.40 11.70 17.14
CA SER A 61 -2.90 10.78 16.11
C SER A 61 -4.00 10.15 15.24
N LEU A 62 -5.28 10.29 15.63
CA LEU A 62 -6.46 9.91 14.85
C LEU A 62 -6.93 11.01 13.88
N THR A 63 -6.39 12.23 14.00
CA THR A 63 -6.67 13.36 13.10
C THR A 63 -5.42 13.88 12.39
N THR A 64 -4.23 13.42 12.77
CA THR A 64 -3.02 13.60 11.97
C THR A 64 -2.77 12.39 11.10
N LEU A 65 -2.48 12.67 9.83
CA LEU A 65 -1.95 11.64 8.96
C LEU A 65 -0.54 11.27 9.45
N SER A 66 -0.17 10.00 9.31
CA SER A 66 1.18 9.50 9.58
C SER A 66 1.84 9.17 8.24
N GLY A 67 2.95 9.83 7.93
CA GLY A 67 3.85 9.45 6.85
C GLY A 67 4.77 8.34 7.35
N ALA A 68 5.06 7.39 6.49
CA ALA A 68 5.95 6.28 6.80
C ALA A 68 6.66 5.84 5.52
N HIS A 69 7.87 5.31 5.64
CA HIS A 69 8.60 4.78 4.50
C HIS A 69 7.83 3.58 3.92
N GLY A 70 7.18 3.77 2.78
CA GLY A 70 6.28 2.82 2.15
C GLY A 70 5.15 3.51 1.39
N PHE A 71 4.26 2.72 0.81
CA PHE A 71 3.22 3.25 -0.08
C PHE A 71 1.86 2.60 0.17
N SER A 72 0.80 3.39 0.06
CA SER A 72 -0.57 2.90 -0.04
C SER A 72 -1.45 3.95 -0.68
N ALA A 73 -2.25 3.56 -1.67
CA ALA A 73 -3.18 4.44 -2.36
C ALA A 73 -4.54 3.76 -2.58
N LEU A 74 -5.61 4.44 -2.19
CA LEU A 74 -6.96 4.05 -2.54
C LEU A 74 -7.31 4.58 -3.94
N ILE A 75 -7.52 3.66 -4.86
CA ILE A 75 -7.91 3.90 -6.25
C ILE A 75 -9.43 3.80 -6.35
N GLU A 76 -10.09 4.91 -6.66
CA GLU A 76 -11.52 4.95 -6.96
C GLU A 76 -11.73 5.18 -8.45
N THR A 77 -12.38 4.21 -9.11
CA THR A 77 -12.69 4.30 -10.54
C THR A 77 -14.18 4.44 -10.76
N GLU A 78 -14.56 5.41 -11.60
CA GLU A 78 -15.96 5.71 -11.92
C GLU A 78 -16.22 5.56 -13.42
N VAL A 79 -17.21 4.73 -13.76
CA VAL A 79 -17.75 4.59 -15.12
C VAL A 79 -19.21 5.01 -15.08
N LYS A 80 -19.63 5.87 -16.02
CA LYS A 80 -21.00 6.40 -16.04
C LYS A 80 -22.04 5.28 -16.05
N GLY A 81 -22.92 5.27 -15.05
CA GLY A 81 -24.00 4.29 -14.91
C GLY A 81 -23.61 3.02 -14.16
N SER A 82 -22.45 3.00 -13.51
CA SER A 82 -22.00 1.95 -12.59
C SER A 82 -21.61 2.55 -11.24
N GLU A 83 -21.69 1.77 -10.18
CA GLU A 83 -21.18 2.18 -8.87
C GLU A 83 -19.64 2.35 -8.91
N PRO A 84 -19.07 3.30 -8.16
CA PRO A 84 -17.62 3.45 -8.06
C PRO A 84 -16.97 2.21 -7.46
N GLU A 85 -15.90 1.73 -8.10
CA GLU A 85 -15.09 0.61 -7.63
C GLU A 85 -13.89 1.13 -6.83
N LEU A 86 -13.69 0.56 -5.65
CA LEU A 86 -12.61 0.92 -4.73
C LEU A 86 -11.61 -0.22 -4.60
N THR A 87 -10.37 0.06 -5.01
CA THR A 87 -9.24 -0.87 -4.94
C THR A 87 -8.10 -0.23 -4.16
N LEU A 88 -7.56 -0.94 -3.18
CA LEU A 88 -6.40 -0.51 -2.43
C LEU A 88 -5.13 -1.00 -3.12
N PHE A 89 -4.22 -0.11 -3.46
CA PHE A 89 -2.90 -0.46 -4.00
C PHE A 89 -1.85 -0.25 -2.92
N ASP A 90 -1.18 -1.33 -2.51
CA ASP A 90 -0.31 -1.43 -1.34
C ASP A 90 -0.97 -0.99 -0.01
N THR A 91 -0.30 -1.28 1.10
CA THR A 91 -0.85 -1.08 2.45
C THR A 91 0.14 -0.41 3.42
N GLY A 92 1.28 0.03 2.93
CA GLY A 92 2.33 0.66 3.73
C GLY A 92 3.12 -0.32 4.60
N PRO A 93 4.02 0.22 5.44
CA PRO A 93 5.05 -0.56 6.12
C PRO A 93 4.60 -1.34 7.33
N GLU A 94 3.56 -0.87 7.99
CA GLU A 94 3.19 -1.37 9.30
C GLU A 94 1.73 -1.03 9.64
N SER A 95 1.24 -1.62 10.73
CA SER A 95 -0.17 -1.64 11.07
C SER A 95 -0.75 -0.31 11.56
N LEU A 96 0.05 0.54 12.21
CA LEU A 96 -0.37 1.80 12.84
C LEU A 96 -0.65 2.88 11.81
N SER A 97 0.25 3.10 10.84
CA SER A 97 0.13 4.17 9.85
C SER A 97 -1.11 3.99 9.00
N ILE A 98 -1.31 2.78 8.45
CA ILE A 98 -2.50 2.47 7.66
C ILE A 98 -3.79 2.60 8.49
N ALA A 99 -3.78 2.12 9.75
CA ALA A 99 -4.95 2.19 10.62
C ALA A 99 -5.33 3.64 10.97
N ARG A 100 -4.34 4.46 11.33
CA ARG A 100 -4.53 5.89 11.62
C ARG A 100 -5.06 6.64 10.42
N ASN A 101 -4.46 6.42 9.25
CA ASN A 101 -4.81 7.16 8.04
C ASN A 101 -6.20 6.76 7.52
N ILE A 102 -6.57 5.47 7.62
CA ILE A 102 -7.94 5.00 7.35
C ILE A 102 -8.95 5.68 8.26
N ALA A 103 -8.67 5.76 9.57
CA ALA A 103 -9.57 6.39 10.52
C ALA A 103 -9.69 7.90 10.28
N ALA A 104 -8.56 8.60 10.12
CA ALA A 104 -8.50 10.05 9.93
C ALA A 104 -9.23 10.51 8.65
N MET A 105 -9.07 9.75 7.55
CA MET A 105 -9.70 10.08 6.27
C MET A 105 -11.10 9.48 6.08
N HIS A 106 -11.62 8.79 7.09
CA HIS A 106 -12.95 8.14 7.02
C HIS A 106 -13.08 7.23 5.79
N VAL A 107 -12.04 6.44 5.51
CA VAL A 107 -12.01 5.56 4.35
C VAL A 107 -13.12 4.51 4.47
N PRO A 108 -13.98 4.33 3.44
CA PRO A 108 -15.07 3.35 3.45
C PRO A 108 -14.52 1.92 3.21
N VAL A 109 -13.83 1.38 4.21
CA VAL A 109 -13.12 0.09 4.13
C VAL A 109 -14.01 -1.09 3.74
N GLU A 110 -15.29 -1.03 4.09
CA GLU A 110 -16.29 -2.04 3.75
C GLU A 110 -16.55 -2.16 2.25
N ARG A 111 -16.39 -1.06 1.51
CA ARG A 111 -16.57 -1.00 0.06
C ARG A 111 -15.32 -1.43 -0.72
N ILE A 112 -14.15 -1.47 -0.09
CA ILE A 112 -12.92 -1.90 -0.74
C ILE A 112 -12.99 -3.41 -0.98
N SER A 113 -13.03 -3.79 -2.24
CA SER A 113 -13.22 -5.18 -2.69
C SER A 113 -11.91 -5.90 -2.99
N ARG A 114 -10.82 -5.16 -3.21
CA ARG A 114 -9.51 -5.72 -3.56
C ARG A 114 -8.35 -4.90 -3.02
N ILE A 115 -7.31 -5.60 -2.59
CA ILE A 115 -5.95 -5.10 -2.36
C ILE A 115 -5.09 -5.62 -3.51
N ILE A 116 -4.30 -4.75 -4.15
CA ILE A 116 -3.24 -5.12 -5.10
C ILE A 116 -1.92 -4.85 -4.39
N LEU A 117 -1.07 -5.86 -4.27
CA LEU A 117 0.31 -5.67 -3.81
C LEU A 117 1.25 -5.49 -5.00
N SER A 118 2.01 -4.41 -5.04
CA SER A 118 3.02 -4.13 -6.06
C SER A 118 4.10 -5.21 -6.07
N HIS A 119 4.73 -5.47 -4.92
CA HIS A 119 5.73 -6.52 -4.71
C HIS A 119 5.83 -6.90 -3.22
N TRP A 120 6.53 -8.00 -2.93
CA TRP A 120 6.77 -8.47 -1.58
C TRP A 120 7.90 -7.73 -0.88
N HIS A 121 7.59 -6.55 -0.38
CA HIS A 121 8.36 -5.92 0.68
C HIS A 121 7.45 -5.41 1.79
N SER A 122 7.96 -5.44 3.03
CA SER A 122 7.17 -5.04 4.19
C SER A 122 6.67 -3.61 4.12
N ASP A 123 7.37 -2.70 3.45
CA ASP A 123 6.96 -1.31 3.21
C ASP A 123 5.71 -1.13 2.32
N HIS A 124 5.25 -2.22 1.71
CA HIS A 124 4.03 -2.30 0.89
C HIS A 124 3.03 -3.31 1.46
N SER A 125 3.51 -4.42 2.02
CA SER A 125 2.69 -5.54 2.49
C SER A 125 2.32 -5.47 3.99
N GLY A 126 3.06 -4.66 4.77
CA GLY A 126 3.02 -4.68 6.22
C GLY A 126 1.68 -4.27 6.83
N GLY A 127 0.88 -3.50 6.09
CA GLY A 127 -0.45 -3.07 6.50
C GLY A 127 -1.59 -4.05 6.19
N ILE A 128 -1.38 -5.09 5.38
CA ILE A 128 -2.45 -5.98 4.86
C ILE A 128 -3.30 -6.56 6.01
N LEU A 129 -2.67 -7.16 7.02
CA LEU A 129 -3.40 -7.78 8.13
C LEU A 129 -4.14 -6.74 9.00
N SER A 130 -3.59 -5.53 9.13
CA SER A 130 -4.23 -4.43 9.87
C SER A 130 -5.48 -3.96 9.12
N PHE A 131 -5.35 -3.73 7.81
CA PHE A 131 -6.47 -3.37 6.94
C PHE A 131 -7.60 -4.41 7.00
N LEU A 132 -7.27 -5.70 6.88
CA LEU A 132 -8.29 -6.76 6.91
C LEU A 132 -9.00 -6.84 8.27
N ARG A 133 -8.29 -6.66 9.40
CA ARG A 133 -8.95 -6.58 10.73
C ARG A 133 -9.89 -5.40 10.82
N ILE A 134 -9.46 -4.21 10.37
CA ILE A 134 -10.28 -3.00 10.38
C ILE A 134 -11.53 -3.22 9.53
N ARG A 135 -11.37 -3.73 8.31
CA ARG A 135 -12.49 -4.07 7.42
C ARG A 135 -13.41 -5.08 8.08
N GLN A 136 -12.91 -6.20 8.58
CA GLN A 136 -13.72 -7.24 9.24
C GLN A 136 -14.55 -6.69 10.42
N SER A 137 -14.04 -5.65 11.08
CA SER A 137 -14.70 -5.00 12.23
C SER A 137 -15.62 -3.84 11.83
N ALA A 138 -15.63 -3.45 10.55
CA ALA A 138 -16.39 -2.32 10.07
C ALA A 138 -17.90 -2.64 10.00
N PRO A 139 -18.76 -1.66 10.32
CA PRO A 139 -20.20 -1.85 10.19
C PRO A 139 -20.57 -2.06 8.71
N ASN A 140 -21.51 -2.95 8.44
CA ASN A 140 -22.06 -3.22 7.10
C ASN A 140 -21.11 -3.92 6.09
N VAL A 141 -20.05 -4.59 6.54
CA VAL A 141 -19.34 -5.52 5.65
C VAL A 141 -20.28 -6.63 5.22
N ASP A 142 -20.42 -6.79 3.91
CA ASP A 142 -21.15 -7.90 3.29
C ASP A 142 -20.25 -9.16 3.30
N PRO A 143 -20.56 -10.20 4.08
CA PRO A 143 -19.75 -11.42 4.13
C PRO A 143 -19.73 -12.17 2.79
N ALA A 144 -20.69 -11.92 1.89
CA ALA A 144 -20.71 -12.49 0.56
C ALA A 144 -19.75 -11.78 -0.41
N LYS A 145 -19.13 -10.66 0.02
CA LYS A 145 -18.16 -9.88 -0.74
C LYS A 145 -16.85 -9.79 0.04
N PRO A 146 -16.05 -10.88 0.09
CA PRO A 146 -14.75 -10.85 0.73
C PRO A 146 -13.82 -9.88 0.01
N CYS A 147 -12.80 -9.39 0.73
CA CYS A 147 -11.75 -8.59 0.12
C CYS A 147 -10.72 -9.53 -0.51
N VAL A 148 -10.49 -9.40 -1.81
CA VAL A 148 -9.43 -10.16 -2.47
C VAL A 148 -8.08 -9.50 -2.21
N VAL A 149 -7.08 -10.26 -1.82
CA VAL A 149 -5.69 -9.84 -1.74
C VAL A 149 -4.96 -10.43 -2.94
N ASP A 150 -4.70 -9.57 -3.92
CA ASP A 150 -4.11 -9.89 -5.21
C ASP A 150 -2.59 -9.78 -5.14
N LEU A 151 -1.92 -10.91 -5.33
CA LEU A 151 -0.51 -11.10 -5.00
C LEU A 151 0.27 -11.70 -6.18
N HIS A 152 1.56 -11.41 -6.24
CA HIS A 152 2.46 -12.18 -7.09
C HIS A 152 2.80 -13.52 -6.38
N PRO A 153 2.82 -14.67 -7.08
CA PRO A 153 3.07 -15.97 -6.45
C PRO A 153 4.49 -16.15 -5.91
N ASP A 154 5.47 -15.41 -6.42
CA ASP A 154 6.88 -15.52 -5.99
C ASP A 154 7.17 -14.80 -4.67
N ARG A 155 6.53 -15.23 -3.58
CA ARG A 155 6.72 -14.69 -2.24
C ARG A 155 8.08 -15.10 -1.66
N PRO A 156 8.95 -14.16 -1.23
CA PRO A 156 10.17 -14.46 -0.51
C PRO A 156 9.88 -14.94 0.92
N ILE A 157 10.77 -15.77 1.47
CA ILE A 157 10.73 -16.12 2.91
C ILE A 157 11.18 -14.93 3.75
N ALA A 158 12.25 -14.28 3.30
CA ALA A 158 12.75 -13.03 3.85
C ALA A 158 13.56 -12.30 2.78
N ARG A 159 13.58 -10.97 2.87
CA ARG A 159 14.48 -10.09 2.12
C ARG A 159 15.39 -9.32 3.05
N GLY A 160 16.53 -8.91 2.54
CA GLY A 160 17.56 -8.22 3.33
C GLY A 160 18.41 -7.28 2.50
N ILE A 161 19.30 -6.59 3.20
CA ILE A 161 20.16 -5.52 2.68
C ILE A 161 21.62 -5.92 2.88
N ALA A 162 22.40 -5.92 1.80
CA ALA A 162 23.78 -6.35 1.75
C ALA A 162 24.61 -5.44 0.81
N PRO A 163 24.86 -4.18 1.17
CA PRO A 163 25.45 -3.17 0.28
C PRO A 163 26.91 -3.44 -0.10
N GLY A 164 27.56 -4.43 0.54
CA GLY A 164 28.91 -4.91 0.22
C GLY A 164 28.95 -6.30 -0.41
N GLY A 165 27.80 -6.85 -0.83
CA GLY A 165 27.66 -8.22 -1.31
C GLY A 165 27.30 -9.23 -0.22
N LEU A 166 27.11 -10.49 -0.62
CA LEU A 166 26.54 -11.56 0.20
C LEU A 166 27.33 -11.90 1.47
N ASP A 167 28.60 -11.52 1.54
CA ASP A 167 29.46 -11.74 2.72
C ASP A 167 29.02 -10.92 3.95
N LYS A 168 28.17 -9.89 3.76
CA LYS A 168 27.71 -9.02 4.84
C LYS A 168 26.27 -8.55 4.63
N VAL A 169 25.32 -9.39 5.03
CA VAL A 169 23.92 -8.97 5.20
C VAL A 169 23.80 -8.16 6.49
N ILE A 170 23.42 -6.89 6.37
CA ILE A 170 23.39 -5.92 7.49
C ILE A 170 22.01 -5.74 8.09
N GLY A 171 20.96 -6.21 7.43
CA GLY A 171 19.59 -6.08 7.88
C GLY A 171 18.64 -6.98 7.10
N GLN A 172 17.53 -7.31 7.73
CA GLN A 172 16.41 -8.04 7.16
C GLN A 172 15.17 -7.16 7.24
N LEU A 173 14.36 -7.12 6.17
CA LEU A 173 13.05 -6.47 6.18
C LEU A 173 12.08 -7.25 7.08
N ALA A 174 11.04 -6.57 7.57
CA ALA A 174 10.03 -7.25 8.36
C ALA A 174 9.36 -8.36 7.54
N THR A 175 8.92 -9.42 8.22
CA THR A 175 8.31 -10.56 7.54
C THR A 175 6.96 -10.18 6.93
N ASP A 176 6.81 -10.38 5.62
CA ASP A 176 5.54 -10.25 4.93
C ASP A 176 4.47 -11.20 5.49
N PRO A 177 3.17 -10.84 5.43
CA PRO A 177 2.09 -11.70 5.88
C PRO A 177 2.09 -13.05 5.16
N ARG A 178 1.72 -14.11 5.88
CA ARG A 178 1.47 -15.43 5.30
C ARG A 178 0.05 -15.49 4.73
N PHE A 179 -0.15 -16.38 3.76
CA PHE A 179 -1.46 -16.57 3.13
C PHE A 179 -2.52 -17.00 4.15
N GLU A 180 -2.16 -17.87 5.10
CA GLU A 180 -3.08 -18.34 6.13
C GLU A 180 -3.51 -17.21 7.07
N GLU A 181 -2.65 -16.22 7.31
CA GLU A 181 -2.98 -15.05 8.14
C GLU A 181 -3.97 -14.12 7.44
N ILE A 182 -3.86 -14.00 6.11
CA ILE A 182 -4.81 -13.25 5.27
C ILE A 182 -6.19 -13.94 5.29
N GLU A 183 -6.22 -15.26 5.08
CA GLU A 183 -7.45 -16.05 5.06
C GLU A 183 -8.17 -16.06 6.42
N GLN A 184 -7.42 -16.13 7.52
CA GLN A 184 -7.96 -16.02 8.88
C GLN A 184 -8.71 -14.71 9.14
N LEU A 185 -8.37 -13.65 8.39
CA LEU A 185 -9.02 -12.34 8.47
C LEU A 185 -10.07 -12.12 7.38
N ALA A 186 -10.63 -13.21 6.83
CA ALA A 186 -11.63 -13.20 5.77
C ALA A 186 -11.18 -12.53 4.46
N GLY A 187 -9.86 -12.40 4.25
CA GLY A 187 -9.29 -12.10 2.95
C GLY A 187 -9.32 -13.34 2.05
N VAL A 188 -9.41 -13.12 0.74
CA VAL A 188 -9.26 -14.19 -0.26
C VAL A 188 -7.95 -13.97 -0.99
N VAL A 189 -7.04 -14.93 -0.94
CA VAL A 189 -5.78 -14.83 -1.66
C VAL A 189 -5.99 -15.21 -3.13
N GLU A 190 -5.65 -14.30 -4.03
CA GLU A 190 -5.51 -14.59 -5.46
C GLU A 190 -4.07 -14.33 -5.88
N MET A 191 -3.46 -15.27 -6.60
CA MET A 191 -2.09 -15.15 -7.07
C MET A 191 -2.05 -15.15 -8.59
N HIS A 192 -1.47 -14.09 -9.17
CA HIS A 192 -1.41 -13.89 -10.61
C HIS A 192 0.01 -13.45 -11.03
N PRO A 193 0.78 -14.30 -11.73
CA PRO A 193 2.05 -13.90 -12.33
C PRO A 193 1.85 -13.15 -13.66
N GLU A 194 0.71 -13.35 -14.33
CA GLU A 194 0.36 -12.66 -15.57
C GLU A 194 -0.51 -11.41 -15.36
N ALA A 195 -0.51 -10.57 -16.38
CA ALA A 195 -1.37 -9.41 -16.44
C ALA A 195 -2.85 -9.78 -16.53
N HIS A 196 -3.67 -9.06 -15.78
CA HIS A 196 -5.10 -9.27 -15.71
C HIS A 196 -5.82 -7.97 -15.35
N ALA A 197 -7.16 -7.99 -15.36
CA ALA A 197 -7.97 -6.83 -15.04
C ALA A 197 -8.88 -7.12 -13.86
N VAL A 198 -8.97 -6.15 -12.94
CA VAL A 198 -9.76 -6.20 -11.70
C VAL A 198 -10.73 -5.02 -11.66
N ALA A 199 -11.50 -4.87 -10.56
CA ALA A 199 -12.48 -3.78 -10.41
C ALA A 199 -13.46 -3.70 -11.60
N GLN A 200 -14.08 -4.84 -11.96
CA GLN A 200 -14.92 -4.95 -13.15
C GLN A 200 -14.24 -4.54 -14.48
N GLY A 201 -12.92 -4.61 -14.53
CA GLY A 201 -12.09 -4.28 -15.68
C GLY A 201 -11.63 -2.82 -15.75
N THR A 202 -11.84 -1.99 -14.72
CA THR A 202 -11.39 -0.58 -14.72
C THR A 202 -9.93 -0.41 -14.29
N VAL A 203 -9.37 -1.39 -13.59
CA VAL A 203 -7.98 -1.41 -13.14
C VAL A 203 -7.26 -2.59 -13.79
N TYR A 204 -6.17 -2.32 -14.47
CA TYR A 204 -5.24 -3.32 -14.98
C TYR A 204 -4.15 -3.57 -13.94
N VAL A 205 -3.77 -4.83 -13.73
CA VAL A 205 -2.62 -5.23 -12.94
C VAL A 205 -1.64 -5.93 -13.88
N SER A 206 -0.38 -5.50 -13.88
CA SER A 206 0.64 -6.14 -14.69
C SER A 206 1.02 -7.51 -14.13
N GLY A 207 1.64 -8.34 -14.97
CA GLY A 207 2.49 -9.41 -14.48
C GLY A 207 3.89 -8.88 -14.15
N GLU A 208 4.86 -9.80 -14.16
CA GLU A 208 6.29 -9.48 -14.12
C GLU A 208 6.66 -8.37 -15.13
N ILE A 209 7.43 -7.38 -14.66
CA ILE A 209 7.93 -6.29 -15.49
C ILE A 209 9.30 -6.68 -16.08
N PRO A 210 9.40 -6.91 -17.41
CA PRO A 210 10.64 -7.37 -18.00
C PRO A 210 11.72 -6.27 -17.99
N ARG A 211 12.93 -6.64 -17.59
CA ARG A 211 14.13 -5.79 -17.60
C ARG A 211 14.80 -5.92 -18.98
N VAL A 212 14.51 -4.98 -19.88
CA VAL A 212 14.90 -5.06 -21.30
C VAL A 212 16.03 -4.09 -21.65
N THR A 213 16.40 -3.20 -20.74
CA THR A 213 17.44 -2.19 -20.92
C THR A 213 18.63 -2.42 -20.00
N PRO A 214 19.87 -2.15 -20.44
CA PRO A 214 21.06 -2.42 -19.64
C PRO A 214 21.18 -1.63 -18.33
N TRP A 215 20.41 -0.58 -18.12
CA TRP A 215 20.47 0.23 -16.89
C TRP A 215 19.42 -0.18 -15.85
N GLU A 216 18.53 -1.13 -16.15
CA GLU A 216 17.60 -1.74 -15.20
C GLU A 216 18.37 -2.75 -14.31
N GLN A 217 19.26 -2.22 -13.47
CA GLN A 217 20.12 -3.01 -12.58
C GLN A 217 19.43 -3.38 -11.25
N GLY A 218 18.28 -2.77 -10.97
CA GLY A 218 17.51 -3.01 -9.75
C GLY A 218 18.12 -2.35 -8.51
N VAL A 219 17.81 -2.91 -7.34
CA VAL A 219 18.22 -2.42 -6.02
C VAL A 219 19.53 -3.09 -5.61
N LEU A 220 20.65 -2.40 -5.81
CA LEU A 220 21.98 -2.91 -5.47
C LEU A 220 22.06 -3.37 -4.01
N GLY A 221 22.54 -4.60 -3.80
CA GLY A 221 22.65 -5.20 -2.48
C GLY A 221 21.34 -5.73 -1.91
N ALA A 222 20.23 -5.76 -2.65
CA ALA A 222 19.04 -6.50 -2.24
C ALA A 222 19.29 -8.01 -2.31
N VAL A 223 18.89 -8.72 -1.25
CA VAL A 223 19.11 -10.16 -1.11
C VAL A 223 17.84 -10.87 -0.63
N ARG A 224 17.66 -12.12 -1.05
CA ARG A 224 16.58 -13.02 -0.63
C ARG A 224 17.13 -14.22 0.11
N TRP A 225 16.44 -14.62 1.16
CA TRP A 225 16.68 -15.88 1.86
C TRP A 225 15.91 -17.01 1.19
N PHE A 226 16.63 -18.06 0.79
CA PHE A 226 16.03 -19.32 0.33
C PHE A 226 16.03 -20.31 1.49
N GLY A 227 14.86 -20.89 1.77
CA GLY A 227 14.62 -21.74 2.94
C GLY A 227 15.27 -23.11 2.81
N ASP A 228 14.54 -24.16 3.18
CA ASP A 228 15.11 -25.50 3.33
C ASP A 228 15.08 -26.38 2.07
N GLU A 229 14.80 -25.81 0.90
CA GLU A 229 14.64 -26.55 -0.35
C GLU A 229 15.39 -25.90 -1.53
N GLY A 230 15.86 -26.73 -2.46
CA GLY A 230 16.58 -26.30 -3.65
C GLY A 230 18.08 -26.07 -3.45
N SER A 231 18.75 -25.66 -4.54
CA SER A 231 20.22 -25.51 -4.58
C SER A 231 20.75 -24.29 -3.81
N LYS A 232 19.86 -23.39 -3.37
CA LYS A 232 20.17 -22.14 -2.66
C LYS A 232 19.81 -22.21 -1.17
N LYS A 233 19.52 -23.41 -0.67
CA LYS A 233 19.00 -23.66 0.68
C LYS A 233 19.86 -23.01 1.78
N GLY A 234 19.20 -22.32 2.71
CA GLY A 234 19.80 -21.77 3.92
C GLY A 234 20.82 -20.66 3.65
N GLN A 235 20.67 -19.93 2.54
CA GLN A 235 21.61 -18.92 2.09
C GLN A 235 20.88 -17.65 1.62
N TRP A 236 21.55 -16.52 1.85
CA TRP A 236 21.23 -15.27 1.19
C TRP A 236 21.75 -15.30 -0.24
N VAL A 237 20.90 -14.91 -1.18
CA VAL A 237 21.24 -14.81 -2.61
C VAL A 237 20.82 -13.44 -3.12
N SER A 238 21.59 -12.89 -4.06
CA SER A 238 21.26 -11.61 -4.69
C SER A 238 19.87 -11.67 -5.35
N GLU A 239 19.06 -10.66 -5.07
CA GLU A 239 17.73 -10.44 -5.65
C GLU A 239 17.56 -8.94 -5.98
N GLU A 240 18.54 -8.36 -6.67
CA GLU A 240 18.53 -6.93 -6.99
C GLU A 240 17.35 -6.55 -7.89
N GLN A 241 16.89 -7.47 -8.73
CA GLN A 241 15.91 -7.19 -9.78
C GLN A 241 14.44 -7.15 -9.31
N VAL A 242 14.12 -7.76 -8.16
CA VAL A 242 12.76 -7.81 -7.58
C VAL A 242 11.71 -8.16 -8.65
N MET A 243 11.79 -9.37 -9.21
CA MET A 243 11.00 -9.75 -10.40
C MET A 243 9.51 -10.01 -10.11
N ASP A 244 9.12 -10.06 -8.84
CA ASP A 244 7.71 -10.10 -8.42
C ASP A 244 7.03 -8.72 -8.47
N GLU A 245 7.73 -7.66 -8.88
CA GLU A 245 7.19 -6.32 -9.07
C GLU A 245 6.12 -6.25 -10.16
N ARG A 246 5.02 -5.60 -9.80
CA ARG A 246 3.85 -5.34 -10.65
C ARG A 246 3.39 -3.88 -10.48
N TYR A 247 2.81 -3.34 -11.54
CA TYR A 247 2.15 -2.03 -11.53
C TYR A 247 0.64 -2.16 -11.73
N ALA A 248 -0.13 -1.21 -11.20
CA ALA A 248 -1.53 -1.03 -11.55
C ALA A 248 -1.69 0.12 -12.56
N LEU A 249 -2.70 0.04 -13.41
CA LEU A 249 -2.94 1.02 -14.47
C LEU A 249 -4.43 1.30 -14.66
N VAL A 250 -4.76 2.57 -14.84
CA VAL A 250 -6.13 3.04 -15.13
C VAL A 250 -6.09 3.94 -16.37
N ASP A 251 -6.95 3.67 -17.34
CA ASP A 251 -7.12 4.53 -18.52
C ASP A 251 -8.24 5.54 -18.29
N VAL A 252 -7.90 6.83 -18.22
CA VAL A 252 -8.83 7.91 -17.89
C VAL A 252 -9.21 8.68 -19.15
N LYS A 253 -10.51 8.77 -19.41
CA LYS A 253 -11.09 9.39 -20.60
C LYS A 253 -10.59 10.82 -20.80
N GLY A 254 -9.92 11.06 -21.91
CA GLY A 254 -9.38 12.37 -22.27
C GLY A 254 -8.17 12.82 -21.46
N LYS A 255 -7.62 11.96 -20.58
CA LYS A 255 -6.41 12.22 -19.78
C LYS A 255 -5.28 11.21 -20.06
N GLY A 256 -5.62 10.00 -20.50
CA GLY A 256 -4.65 8.94 -20.81
C GLY A 256 -4.43 7.99 -19.64
N LEU A 257 -3.29 7.32 -19.62
CA LEU A 257 -2.96 6.27 -18.66
C LEU A 257 -2.39 6.87 -17.37
N VAL A 258 -2.91 6.43 -16.23
CA VAL A 258 -2.32 6.66 -14.91
C VAL A 258 -1.77 5.33 -14.41
N ILE A 259 -0.50 5.32 -14.03
CA ILE A 259 0.25 4.11 -13.63
C ILE A 259 0.66 4.26 -12.17
N PHE A 260 0.43 3.22 -11.39
CA PHE A 260 0.87 3.07 -10.00
C PHE A 260 1.96 2.01 -9.97
N SER A 261 3.18 2.42 -9.64
CA SER A 261 4.35 1.56 -9.49
C SER A 261 5.05 1.98 -8.20
N ALA A 262 5.69 1.03 -7.53
CA ALA A 262 6.30 1.22 -6.23
C ALA A 262 7.72 0.67 -6.23
#